data_AF-A0A838WSD8-F1
#
_entry.id   AF-A0A838WSD8-F1
#
_cell.length_a   1.000
_cell.length_b   1.000
_cell.length_c   1.000
_cell.angle_alpha   90.00
_cell.angle_beta   90.00
_cell.angle_gamma   90.00
#
_symmetry.space_group_name_H-M   'P 1'
#
loop_
_entity.id
_entity.type
_entity.pdbx_description
1 polymer ?
#
loop_
_entity_poly.entity_id
_entity_poly.type
_entity_poly.pdbx_seq_one_letter_code
_entity_poly.pdbx_strand_id
1 'polypeptide(L)' 'MKIALFATCIVDAMVPTAAIATTRILRRLGHEVTFPAGQVCCGQMHVNSGYFADALPVVRNHVKAFEGA' A
#
# COMPACT_ATOMS: atom_id res chain seq x y z
N MET A 1 17.08 4.61 4.54
CA MET A 1 15.82 4.30 5.27
C MET A 1 15.21 3.05 4.66
N LYS A 2 14.45 2.28 5.44
CA LYS A 2 13.62 1.18 4.95
C LYS A 2 12.21 1.72 4.69
N ILE A 3 11.67 1.44 3.51
CA ILE A 3 10.40 2.00 3.04
C ILE A 3 9.52 0.84 2.54
N ALA A 4 8.42 0.59 3.24
CA ALA A 4 7.36 -0.27 2.74
C ALA A 4 6.48 0.51 1.76
N LEU A 5 6.57 0.22 0.47
CA LEU A 5 5.81 0.94 -0.56
C LEU A 5 4.38 0.40 -0.62
N PHE A 6 3.41 1.26 -0.33
CA PHE A 6 2.00 1.02 -0.61
C PHE A 6 1.67 1.49 -2.03
N ALA A 7 1.52 0.56 -2.97
CA ALA A 7 1.20 0.93 -4.35
C ALA A 7 -0.23 1.47 -4.48
N THR A 8 -1.17 1.08 -3.63
CA THR A 8 -2.63 1.26 -3.78
C THR A 8 -3.22 0.38 -4.90
N CYS A 9 -4.50 0.04 -4.76
CA CYS A 9 -5.20 -0.78 -5.75
C CYS A 9 -5.34 -0.11 -7.13
N ILE A 10 -5.54 1.21 -7.17
CA ILE A 10 -5.74 1.95 -8.42
C ILE A 10 -4.44 2.01 -9.22
N VAL A 11 -3.33 2.37 -8.58
CA VAL A 11 -2.04 2.44 -9.28
C VAL A 11 -1.62 1.05 -9.73
N ASP A 12 -1.75 0.02 -8.89
CA ASP A 12 -1.36 -1.35 -9.25
C ASP A 12 -2.14 -1.86 -10.46
N ALA A 13 -3.46 -1.60 -10.51
CA ALA A 13 -4.31 -2.06 -11.62
C ALA A 13 -4.22 -1.19 -12.88
N MET A 14 -4.08 0.14 -12.75
CA MET A 14 -4.26 1.07 -13.87
C MET A 14 -2.96 1.71 -14.34
N VAL A 15 -2.01 1.96 -13.44
CA VAL A 15 -0.76 2.69 -13.76
C VAL A 15 0.43 2.10 -12.98
N PRO A 16 0.74 0.79 -13.13
CA PRO A 16 1.76 0.12 -12.31
C PRO A 16 3.16 0.72 -12.50
N THR A 17 3.39 1.36 -13.66
CA THR A 17 4.64 2.08 -13.95
C THR A 17 4.93 3.20 -12.97
N ALA A 18 3.93 3.81 -12.33
CA ALA A 18 4.12 4.84 -11.31
C ALA A 18 4.73 4.28 -10.01
N ALA A 19 4.25 3.12 -9.54
CA ALA A 19 4.82 2.44 -8.38
C ALA A 19 6.26 1.94 -8.66
N ILE A 20 6.49 1.43 -9.88
CA ILE A 20 7.83 1.02 -10.33
C ILE A 20 8.79 2.21 -10.40
N ALA A 21 8.37 3.34 -10.99
CA ALA A 21 9.17 4.56 -11.06
C ALA A 21 9.50 5.10 -9.66
N THR A 22 8.53 5.09 -8.75
CA THR A 22 8.72 5.47 -7.34
C THR A 22 9.79 4.60 -6.68
N THR A 23 9.69 3.28 -6.86
CA THR A 23 10.69 2.32 -6.36
C THR A 23 12.09 2.61 -6.91
N ARG A 24 12.20 2.89 -8.22
CA ARG A 24 13.48 3.19 -8.87
C ARG A 24 14.13 4.46 -8.32
N ILE A 25 13.34 5.52 -8.12
CA ILE A 25 13.82 6.79 -7.56
C ILE A 25 14.32 6.57 -6.13
N LEU A 26 13.51 5.94 -5.27
CA LEU A 26 13.87 5.68 -3.87
C LEU A 26 15.12 4.81 -3.73
N ARG A 27 15.25 3.75 -4.55
CA ARG A 27 16.45 2.91 -4.55
C ARG A 27 17.69 3.68 -5.04
N ARG A 28 17.55 4.57 -6.03
CA ARG A 28 18.66 5.43 -6.50
C ARG A 28 19.12 6.41 -5.42
N LEU A 29 18.23 6.85 -4.53
CA LEU A 29 18.56 7.67 -3.37
C LEU A 29 19.16 6.87 -2.20
N GLY A 30 19.42 5.57 -2.38
CA GLY A 30 20.03 4.72 -1.35
C GLY A 30 19.06 4.21 -0.29
N HIS A 31 17.75 4.15 -0.59
CA HIS A 31 16.76 3.56 0.30
C HIS A 31 16.50 2.08 -0.02
N GLU A 32 16.23 1.30 1.02
CA GLU A 32 15.69 -0.05 0.89
C GLU A 32 14.18 0.06 0.73
N VAL A 33 13.64 -0.51 -0.36
CA VAL A 33 12.21 -0.47 -0.65
C VAL A 33 11.67 -1.89 -0.62
N THR A 34 10.71 -2.15 0.26
CA THR A 34 10.00 -3.42 0.39
C THR A 34 8.57 -3.27 -0.14
N PHE A 35 8.02 -4.37 -0.62
CA PHE A 35 6.62 -4.46 -1.05
C PHE A 35 5.97 -5.60 -0.26
N PRO A 36 5.25 -5.30 0.84
CA PRO A 36 4.66 -6.35 1.66
C PRO A 36 3.68 -7.21 0.87
N ALA A 37 3.87 -8.52 0.85
CA ALA A 37 3.03 -9.45 0.07
C ALA A 37 1.57 -9.50 0.55
N GLY A 38 1.30 -9.11 1.80
CA GLY A 38 -0.05 -9.05 2.36
C GLY A 38 -0.79 -7.73 2.05
N GLN A 39 -0.15 -6.77 1.37
CA GLN A 39 -0.82 -5.51 1.03
C GLN A 39 -1.92 -5.76 -0.01
N VAL A 40 -3.12 -5.27 0.26
CA VAL A 40 -4.28 -5.36 -0.63
C VAL A 40 -5.08 -4.04 -0.52
N CYS A 41 -6.41 -4.10 -0.44
CA CYS A 41 -7.26 -2.93 -0.21
C CYS A 41 -6.93 -2.24 1.13
N CYS A 42 -6.84 -0.91 1.12
CA CYS A 42 -6.70 -0.09 2.33
C CYS A 42 -8.03 0.19 3.05
N GLY A 43 -9.17 -0.13 2.44
CA GLY A 43 -10.50 0.13 2.98
C GLY A 43 -11.06 1.53 2.72
N GLN A 44 -10.30 2.41 2.05
CA GLN A 44 -10.68 3.82 1.85
C GLN A 44 -12.07 4.01 1.23
N MET A 45 -12.46 3.23 0.22
CA MET A 45 -13.78 3.35 -0.40
C MET A 45 -14.93 3.05 0.58
N HIS A 46 -14.78 2.02 1.41
CA HIS A 46 -15.78 1.64 2.40
C HIS A 46 -15.93 2.75 3.46
N VAL A 47 -14.80 3.29 3.93
CA VAL A 47 -14.77 4.40 4.89
C VAL A 47 -15.43 5.65 4.31
N ASN A 48 -15.08 6.04 3.08
CA ASN A 48 -15.63 7.22 2.43
C ASN A 48 -17.14 7.12 2.19
N SER A 49 -17.66 5.91 2.02
CA SER A 49 -19.09 5.64 1.83
C SER A 49 -19.86 5.37 3.14
N GLY A 50 -19.18 5.42 4.30
CA GLY A 50 -19.82 5.26 5.62
C GLY A 50 -19.96 3.81 6.12
N TYR A 51 -19.43 2.82 5.40
CA TYR A 51 -19.48 1.39 5.76
C TYR A 51 -18.37 1.02 6.76
N PHE A 52 -18.35 1.66 7.93
CA PHE A 52 -17.25 1.50 8.89
C PHE A 52 -17.11 0.07 9.45
N ALA A 53 -18.24 -0.60 9.70
CA ALA A 53 -18.23 -1.98 10.19
C ALA A 53 -17.56 -2.92 9.18
N ASP A 54 -17.86 -2.76 7.90
CA ASP A 54 -17.27 -3.54 6.80
C ASP A 54 -15.82 -3.12 6.49
N ALA A 55 -15.49 -1.85 6.70
CA ALA A 55 -14.14 -1.33 6.51
C ALA A 55 -13.16 -1.88 7.56
N LEU A 56 -13.60 -2.09 8.81
CA LEU A 56 -12.71 -2.38 9.92
C LEU A 56 -11.84 -3.65 9.71
N PRO A 57 -12.37 -4.80 9.24
CA PRO A 57 -11.53 -5.96 8.91
C PRO A 57 -10.50 -5.67 7.82
N VAL A 58 -10.85 -4.88 6.80
CA VAL A 58 -9.96 -4.52 5.69
C VAL A 58 -8.81 -3.63 6.20
N VAL A 59 -9.14 -2.62 7.00
CA VAL A 59 -8.16 -1.72 7.62
C VAL A 59 -7.22 -2.51 8.56
N ARG A 60 -7.73 -3.47 9.33
CA ARG A 60 -6.89 -4.35 10.18
C ARG A 60 -5.89 -5.15 9.35
N ASN A 61 -6.30 -5.68 8.20
CA ASN A 61 -5.36 -6.37 7.31
C ASN A 61 -4.31 -5.41 6.75
N HIS A 62 -4.69 -4.18 6.37
CA HIS A 62 -3.74 -3.18 5.93
C HIS A 62 -2.69 -2.89 7.02
N VAL A 63 -3.10 -2.66 8.27
CA VAL A 63 -2.17 -2.48 9.39
C VAL A 63 -1.23 -3.69 9.53
N LYS A 64 -1.79 -4.91 9.57
CA LYS A 64 -1.01 -6.15 9.68
C LYS A 64 0.00 -6.33 8.55
N ALA A 65 -0.34 -5.95 7.32
CA ALA A 65 0.55 -6.07 6.17
C ALA A 65 1.75 -5.13 6.24
N PHE A 66 1.60 -3.96 6.87
CA PHE A 66 2.66 -2.96 6.99
C PHE A 66 3.36 -2.99 8.36
N GLU A 67 2.84 -3.74 9.33
CA GLU A 67 3.47 -3.93 10.63
C GLU A 67 4.82 -4.66 10.48
N GLY A 68 5.91 -3.98 10.85
CA GLY A 68 7.28 -4.51 10.74
C GLY A 68 7.87 -4.52 9.33
N ALA A 69 7.15 -3.97 8.34
CA ALA A 69 7.59 -3.87 6.95
C ALA A 69 8.79 -2.94 6.73
#